data_AF-A0A7C7RDT8-F1
#
_entry.id   AF-A0A7C7RDT8-F1
#
_cell.length_a   1.000
_cell.length_b   1.000
_cell.length_c   1.000
_cell.angle_alpha   90.00
_cell.angle_beta   90.00
_cell.angle_gamma   90.00
#
_symmetry.space_group_name_H-M   'P 1'
#
loop_
_entity.id
_entity.type
_entity.pdbx_description
1 polymer ?
#
loop_
_entity_poly.entity_id
_entity_poly.type
_entity_poly.pdbx_seq_one_letter_code
_entity_poly.pdbx_strand_id
1 'polypeptide(L)'
;YHKVLERKDLDVAFVMTPSGMHAQMAMDAAQAGKHVIVTKPIEVTLEKANRMIQVSRDCGVKLAVDFEQRYAPHNLRIKRAIEDGRLGKLVLGEARMKWYRAQKYYDGWHGT
;
A
#
# COMPACT_ATOMS: atom_id res chain seq x y z
N TYR A 1 8.20 -17.12 -6.49
CA TYR A 1 6.81 -17.11 -5.99
C TYR A 1 5.80 -17.73 -6.98
N HIS A 2 6.09 -17.84 -8.28
CA HIS A 2 5.15 -18.39 -9.28
C HIS A 2 4.48 -19.72 -8.88
N LYS A 3 5.22 -20.72 -8.37
CA LYS A 3 4.63 -21.99 -7.88
C LYS A 3 3.56 -21.81 -6.80
N VAL A 4 3.65 -20.75 -5.99
CA VAL A 4 2.65 -20.43 -4.97
C VAL A 4 1.39 -19.85 -5.61
N LEU A 5 1.51 -19.11 -6.72
CA LEU A 5 0.36 -18.54 -7.43
C LEU A 5 -0.49 -19.59 -8.13
N GLU A 6 0.10 -20.74 -8.50
CA GLU A 6 -0.60 -21.89 -9.08
C GLU A 6 -1.52 -22.62 -8.10
N ARG A 7 -1.35 -22.39 -6.79
CA ARG A 7 -2.17 -23.01 -5.75
C ARG A 7 -3.59 -22.48 -5.80
N LYS A 8 -4.56 -23.37 -6.04
CA LYS A 8 -5.99 -23.04 -6.12
C LYS A 8 -6.62 -22.77 -4.75
N ASP A 9 -5.97 -23.17 -3.66
CA ASP A 9 -6.44 -23.00 -2.28
C ASP A 9 -6.06 -21.64 -1.65
N LEU A 10 -5.42 -20.76 -2.43
CA LEU A 10 -5.08 -19.40 -1.99
C LEU A 10 -5.93 -18.38 -2.74
N ASP A 11 -6.58 -17.47 -2.02
CA ASP A 11 -7.40 -16.41 -2.63
C ASP A 11 -6.68 -15.06 -2.70
N VAL A 12 -5.72 -14.82 -1.79
CA VAL A 12 -5.06 -13.52 -1.60
C VAL A 12 -3.55 -13.69 -1.55
N ALA A 13 -2.83 -12.82 -2.27
CA ALA A 13 -1.37 -12.69 -2.24
C ALA A 13 -0.96 -11.41 -1.51
N PHE A 14 -0.08 -11.54 -0.52
CA PHE A 14 0.57 -10.40 0.14
C PHE A 14 1.94 -10.14 -0.48
N VAL A 15 2.12 -8.97 -1.09
CA VAL A 15 3.37 -8.51 -1.69
C VAL A 15 4.08 -7.57 -0.69
N MET A 16 4.95 -8.16 0.12
CA MET A 16 5.69 -7.51 1.21
C MET A 16 7.18 -7.37 0.89
N THR A 17 7.49 -7.18 -0.39
CA THR A 17 8.86 -7.10 -0.90
C THR A 17 9.41 -5.68 -0.81
N PRO A 18 10.68 -5.47 -1.14
CA PRO A 18 11.23 -4.14 -1.27
C PRO A 18 10.45 -3.22 -2.23
N SER A 19 10.27 -1.95 -1.87
CA SER A 19 9.75 -0.91 -2.75
C SER A 19 10.51 -0.91 -4.09
N GLY A 20 9.81 -0.83 -5.21
CA GLY A 20 10.40 -0.96 -6.55
C GLY A 20 10.13 -2.31 -7.20
N MET A 21 9.83 -3.33 -6.38
CA MET A 21 9.62 -4.72 -6.79
C MET A 21 8.15 -5.16 -6.72
N HIS A 22 7.24 -4.28 -6.29
CA HIS A 22 5.85 -4.66 -6.04
C HIS A 22 5.09 -4.93 -7.34
N ALA A 23 5.29 -4.09 -8.35
CA ALA A 23 4.44 -4.07 -9.54
C ALA A 23 4.41 -5.41 -10.26
N GLN A 24 5.56 -6.02 -10.52
CA GLN A 24 5.62 -7.29 -11.23
C GLN A 24 4.91 -8.39 -10.44
N MET A 25 5.22 -8.51 -9.14
CA MET A 25 4.64 -9.55 -8.30
C MET A 25 3.13 -9.39 -8.12
N ALA A 26 2.65 -8.15 -7.98
CA ALA A 26 1.24 -7.83 -7.88
C ALA A 26 0.48 -8.15 -9.19
N MET A 27 1.06 -7.79 -10.34
CA MET A 27 0.45 -8.10 -11.64
C MET A 27 0.42 -9.61 -11.89
N ASP A 28 1.49 -10.35 -11.58
CA ASP A 28 1.51 -11.80 -11.71
C ASP A 28 0.46 -12.48 -10.83
N ALA A 29 0.29 -11.99 -9.59
CA ALA A 29 -0.73 -12.49 -8.68
C ALA A 29 -2.14 -12.20 -9.19
N ALA A 30 -2.39 -10.99 -9.70
CA ALA A 30 -3.66 -10.62 -10.29
C ALA A 30 -4.01 -11.48 -11.51
N GLN A 31 -3.04 -11.70 -12.41
CA GLN A 31 -3.21 -12.57 -13.60
C GLN A 31 -3.45 -14.03 -13.23
N ALA A 32 -2.93 -14.49 -12.09
CA ALA A 32 -3.25 -15.80 -11.52
C ALA A 32 -4.63 -15.85 -10.80
N GLY A 33 -5.43 -14.78 -10.89
CA GLY A 33 -6.76 -14.68 -10.28
C GLY A 33 -6.75 -14.45 -8.77
N LYS A 34 -5.63 -14.01 -8.19
CA LYS A 34 -5.49 -13.75 -6.75
C LYS A 34 -5.79 -12.29 -6.45
N HIS A 35 -6.53 -12.03 -5.38
CA HIS A 35 -6.58 -10.70 -4.80
C HIS A 35 -5.19 -10.32 -4.25
N VAL A 36 -4.87 -9.03 -4.23
CA VAL A 36 -3.53 -8.56 -3.90
C VAL A 36 -3.58 -7.53 -2.78
N ILE A 37 -2.74 -7.73 -1.76
CA ILE A 37 -2.40 -6.72 -0.77
C ILE A 37 -0.91 -6.43 -0.88
N VAL A 38 -0.55 -5.17 -1.14
CA VAL A 38 0.83 -4.73 -1.34
C VAL A 38 1.26 -3.83 -0.17
N THR A 39 2.52 -3.95 0.27
CA THR A 39 3.03 -3.03 1.27
C THR A 39 3.24 -1.63 0.72
N LYS A 40 3.10 -0.60 1.55
CA LYS A 40 3.34 0.79 1.22
C LYS A 40 4.84 1.05 1.02
N PRO A 41 5.21 1.92 0.06
CA PRO A 41 4.34 2.53 -0.95
C PRO A 41 3.86 1.50 -1.97
N ILE A 42 2.69 1.72 -2.59
CA ILE A 42 2.16 0.81 -3.62
C ILE A 42 3.23 0.49 -4.68
N GLU A 43 3.93 1.52 -5.16
CA GLU A 43 5.12 1.43 -6.00
C GLU A 43 5.85 2.78 -6.00
N VAL A 44 7.09 2.80 -6.53
CA VAL A 44 7.98 3.98 -6.53
C VAL A 44 7.75 4.93 -7.70
N THR A 45 6.98 4.52 -8.72
CA THR A 45 6.56 5.39 -9.83
C THR A 45 5.05 5.31 -10.07
N LEU A 46 4.47 6.44 -10.48
CA LEU A 46 3.04 6.50 -10.82
C LEU A 46 2.68 5.61 -12.01
N GLU A 47 3.56 5.51 -13.00
CA GLU A 47 3.35 4.64 -14.16
C GLU A 47 3.16 3.18 -13.74
N LYS A 48 4.07 2.64 -12.92
CA LYS A 48 3.97 1.27 -12.44
C LYS A 48 2.78 1.08 -11.50
N ALA A 49 2.51 2.04 -10.62
CA ALA A 49 1.33 2.00 -9.74
C ALA A 49 0.01 1.96 -10.55
N ASN A 50 -0.11 2.82 -11.57
CA ASN A 50 -1.28 2.84 -12.46
C ASN A 50 -1.44 1.52 -13.22
N ARG A 51 -0.33 0.93 -13.68
CA ARG A 51 -0.35 -0.37 -14.34
C ARG A 51 -0.84 -1.49 -13.42
N MET A 52 -0.41 -1.51 -12.15
CA MET A 52 -0.92 -2.48 -11.16
C MET A 52 -2.43 -2.34 -10.96
N ILE A 53 -2.93 -1.10 -10.84
CA ILE A 53 -4.35 -0.81 -10.68
C ILE A 53 -5.13 -1.30 -11.92
N GLN A 54 -4.63 -1.00 -13.12
CA GLN A 54 -5.28 -1.40 -14.37
C GLN A 54 -5.36 -2.92 -14.51
N VAL A 55 -4.23 -3.62 -14.37
CA VAL A 55 -4.20 -5.10 -14.46
C VAL A 55 -5.11 -5.75 -13.43
N SER A 56 -5.13 -5.23 -12.20
CA SER A 56 -6.01 -5.77 -11.16
C SER A 56 -7.49 -5.61 -11.51
N ARG A 57 -7.87 -4.48 -12.11
CA ARG A 57 -9.24 -4.25 -12.61
C ARG A 57 -9.58 -5.18 -13.77
N ASP A 58 -8.67 -5.30 -14.74
CA ASP A 58 -8.86 -6.14 -15.93
C ASP A 58 -9.01 -7.62 -15.55
N CYS A 59 -8.26 -8.09 -14.55
CA CYS A 59 -8.39 -9.43 -14.00
C CYS A 59 -9.57 -9.61 -13.03
N GLY A 60 -10.33 -8.56 -12.72
CA GLY A 60 -11.47 -8.61 -11.81
C GLY A 60 -11.11 -8.89 -10.34
N VAL A 61 -9.86 -8.61 -9.93
CA VAL A 61 -9.36 -8.85 -8.58
C VAL A 61 -9.24 -7.55 -7.77
N LYS A 62 -9.31 -7.67 -6.45
CA LYS A 62 -9.07 -6.54 -5.54
C LYS A 62 -7.57 -6.29 -5.41
N LEU A 63 -7.17 -5.02 -5.47
CA LEU A 63 -5.85 -4.54 -5.09
C LEU A 63 -6.00 -3.59 -3.89
N ALA A 64 -5.29 -3.87 -2.81
CA ALA A 64 -5.23 -3.01 -1.63
C ALA A 64 -3.78 -2.72 -1.23
N VAL A 65 -3.59 -1.58 -0.57
CA VAL A 65 -2.31 -1.18 0.01
C VAL A 65 -2.47 -1.17 1.53
N ASP A 66 -1.48 -1.67 2.27
CA ASP A 66 -1.48 -1.74 3.74
C ASP A 66 -1.31 -0.35 4.40
N PHE A 67 -2.36 0.48 4.34
CA PHE A 67 -2.39 1.76 5.07
C PHE A 67 -2.98 1.58 6.48
N GLU A 68 -2.24 0.97 7.40
CA GLU A 68 -2.73 0.65 8.74
C GLU A 68 -3.14 1.90 9.53
N GLN A 69 -2.43 3.02 9.31
CA GLN A 69 -2.71 4.29 9.98
C GLN A 69 -4.12 4.83 9.68
N ARG A 70 -4.77 4.44 8.56
CA ARG A 70 -6.17 4.83 8.27
C ARG A 70 -7.17 4.28 9.26
N TYR A 71 -6.84 3.17 9.94
CA TYR A 71 -7.70 2.50 10.89
C TYR A 71 -7.36 2.86 12.35
N ALA A 72 -6.29 3.63 12.57
CA ALA A 72 -5.90 4.03 13.91
C ALA A 72 -7.02 4.88 14.57
N PRO A 73 -7.45 4.59 15.81
CA PRO A 73 -8.60 5.26 16.42
C PRO A 73 -8.49 6.79 16.45
N HIS A 74 -7.28 7.34 16.61
CA HIS A 74 -7.05 8.78 16.58
C HIS A 74 -7.26 9.39 15.19
N ASN A 75 -6.78 8.73 14.13
CA ASN A 75 -6.99 9.18 12.75
C ASN A 75 -8.46 9.08 12.34
N LEU A 76 -9.17 8.03 12.76
CA LEU A 76 -10.61 7.92 12.56
C LEU A 76 -11.39 9.02 13.28
N ARG A 77 -10.99 9.40 14.50
CA ARG A 77 -11.62 10.52 15.25
C ARG A 77 -11.38 11.86 14.56
N ILE A 78 -10.16 12.12 14.08
CA ILE A 78 -9.83 13.34 13.32
C ILE A 78 -10.67 13.40 12.05
N LYS A 79 -10.72 12.29 11.28
CA LYS A 79 -11.55 12.19 10.06
C LYS A 79 -13.01 12.50 10.35
N ARG A 80 -13.62 11.87 11.37
CA ARG A 80 -15.00 12.13 11.76
C ARG A 80 -15.21 13.59 12.18
N ALA A 81 -14.31 14.17 12.96
CA ALA A 81 -14.43 15.57 13.37
C ALA A 81 -14.40 16.54 12.17
N ILE A 82 -13.65 16.21 11.12
CA ILE A 82 -13.63 16.95 9.86
C ILE A 82 -14.95 16.76 9.10
N GLU A 83 -15.39 15.50 8.91
CA GLU A 83 -16.63 15.16 8.17
C GLU A 83 -17.88 15.75 8.84
N ASP A 84 -17.93 15.75 10.17
CA ASP A 84 -19.03 16.32 10.97
C ASP A 84 -18.98 17.86 11.04
N GLY A 85 -17.99 18.51 10.40
CA GLY A 85 -17.84 19.97 10.40
C GLY A 85 -17.44 20.58 11.75
N ARG A 86 -17.02 19.77 12.73
CA ARG A 86 -16.73 20.20 14.12
C ARG A 86 -15.54 21.16 14.24
N LEU A 87 -14.68 21.19 13.22
CA LEU A 87 -13.50 22.05 13.15
C LEU A 87 -13.74 23.33 12.32
N GLY A 88 -14.95 23.53 11.79
CA GLY A 88 -15.25 24.64 10.89
C GLY A 88 -14.45 24.59 9.59
N LYS A 89 -14.09 25.76 9.07
CA LYS A 89 -13.25 25.87 7.86
C LYS A 89 -11.80 25.51 8.22
N LEU A 90 -11.30 24.41 7.66
CA LEU A 90 -9.90 24.03 7.79
C LEU A 90 -9.01 25.06 7.08
N VAL A 91 -7.97 25.53 7.78
CA VAL A 91 -7.02 26.54 7.27
C VAL A 91 -5.61 25.99 7.13
N LEU A 92 -5.21 25.04 7.97
CA LEU A 92 -3.86 24.47 8.01
C LEU A 92 -3.91 23.04 8.54
N GLY A 93 -3.12 22.15 7.93
CA GLY A 93 -2.75 20.86 8.48
C GLY A 93 -1.23 20.76 8.56
N GLU A 94 -0.71 20.31 9.70
CA GLU A 94 0.73 20.11 9.90
C GLU A 94 0.99 18.69 10.39
N ALA A 95 1.98 18.03 9.80
CA ALA A 95 2.48 16.74 10.25
C ALA A 95 3.99 16.81 10.43
N ARG A 96 4.49 16.40 11.60
CA ARG A 96 5.93 16.33 11.91
C ARG A 96 6.31 14.90 12.29
N MET A 97 7.16 14.28 11.49
CA MET A 97 7.69 12.94 11.75
C MET A 97 9.20 13.03 12.04
N LYS A 98 9.55 13.09 13.32
CA LYS A 98 10.95 13.20 13.78
C LYS A 98 11.49 11.84 14.22
N TRP A 99 11.44 10.86 13.32
CA TRP A 99 11.92 9.51 13.62
C TRP A 99 13.44 9.44 13.53
N TYR A 100 14.08 9.04 14.63
CA TYR A 100 15.52 8.78 14.64
C TYR A 100 15.86 7.52 13.85
N ARG A 101 16.97 7.59 13.11
CA ARG A 101 17.62 6.46 12.42
C ARG A 101 19.13 6.57 12.65
N ALA A 102 19.75 5.51 13.17
CA ALA A 102 21.20 5.45 13.33
C ALA A 102 21.90 5.19 11.98
N GLN A 103 23.21 5.44 11.86
CA GLN A 103 23.96 5.27 10.60
C GLN A 103 23.77 3.89 9.95
N LYS A 104 23.70 2.81 10.74
CA LYS A 104 23.43 1.45 10.27
C LYS A 104 22.16 1.28 9.41
N TYR A 105 21.20 2.21 9.54
CA TYR A 105 19.99 2.25 8.72
C TYR A 105 20.24 2.86 7.32
N TYR A 106 21.37 3.48 7.07
CA TYR A 106 21.70 4.04 5.74
C TYR A 106 22.72 3.19 5.00
N ASP A 107 23.31 2.21 5.68
CA ASP A 107 24.30 1.31 5.12
C ASP A 107 23.66 0.18 4.28
N GLY A 108 22.33 0.02 4.34
CA GLY A 108 21.55 -0.99 3.61
C GLY A 108 20.40 -0.43 2.78
N TRP A 109 19.57 -1.32 2.24
CA TRP A 109 18.33 -0.94 1.56
C TRP A 109 17.17 -0.82 2.56
N HIS A 110 16.45 0.31 2.55
CA HIS A 110 15.42 0.61 3.56
C HIS A 110 14.15 1.32 3.03
N GLY A 111 13.89 1.21 1.72
CA GLY A 111 12.80 1.89 1.05
C GLY A 111 13.25 2.59 -0.22
N THR A 112 12.36 3.34 -0.85
CA THR A 112 12.61 4.20 -2.02
C THR A 112 13.86 5.05 -1.89
#